data_AF-A0A9X9LH01-F1
#
_entry.id   AF-A0A9X9LH01-F1
#
_cell.length_a   1.000
_cell.length_b   1.000
_cell.length_c   1.000
_cell.angle_alpha   90.00
_cell.angle_beta   90.00
_cell.angle_gamma   90.00
#
_symmetry.space_group_name_H-M   'P 1'
#
loop_
_entity.id
_entity.type
_entity.pdbx_description
1 polymer ?
#
loop_
_entity_poly.entity_id
_entity_poly.type
_entity_poly.pdbx_seq_one_letter_code
_entity_poly.pdbx_strand_id
1 'polypeptide(L)'
;MLYVMWKNVGRLLASSTHGHGHTPSRVSLFRETLFAGPILGLMLFVVGLAVFIIYEVQVSAEGGRLQQALVIYYSFNIICLGLMTLVSLSGSVIYRFDRRAMDHHKNPTRTLDVALLMGAALGQYAISYYSIVAVVVGTPRDLLGALNLAHALLMIAQHTFQNVFIIESLHRGPPGAEPHDTTPKEPCHGLTFANLDALHTLPGCPPTPRLVGTNPVGPQEAVAILLAPRGHWRRRCLKDISLFLLLCNVILWIMPAFGARPHFSNTVEVDFYGYSLWAAIVNICLPFGIFYRMHAVSSLLEVYVLS
;
A
#
# COMPACT_ATOMS: atom_id res chain seq x y z
N MET A 1 9.57 17.96 0.16
CA MET A 1 9.81 18.36 1.57
C MET A 1 9.42 19.81 1.84
N LEU A 2 9.97 20.80 1.14
CA LEU A 2 9.58 22.22 1.34
C LEU A 2 8.09 22.49 1.16
N TYR A 3 7.43 21.90 0.16
CA TYR A 3 5.97 22.03 -0.01
C TYR A 3 5.17 21.44 1.16
N VAL A 4 5.62 20.29 1.70
CA VAL A 4 4.98 19.63 2.86
C VAL A 4 5.17 20.49 4.10
N MET A 5 6.39 21.00 4.31
CA MET A 5 6.68 21.93 5.41
C MET A 5 5.84 23.21 5.27
N TRP A 6 5.83 23.87 4.12
CA TRP A 6 5.02 25.07 3.86
C TRP A 6 3.51 24.85 4.09
N LYS A 7 2.96 23.73 3.59
CA LYS A 7 1.54 23.38 3.79
C LYS A 7 1.21 23.01 5.25
N ASN A 8 2.24 22.66 6.04
CA ASN A 8 2.12 22.34 7.45
C ASN A 8 2.51 23.51 8.38
N VAL A 9 3.23 24.53 7.87
CA VAL A 9 3.59 25.75 8.57
C VAL A 9 2.32 26.60 8.77
N GLY A 10 2.04 26.95 10.03
CA GLY A 10 0.86 27.70 10.44
C GLY A 10 -0.29 26.85 11.00
N ARG A 11 -0.22 25.52 10.90
CA ARG A 11 -1.16 24.63 11.60
C ARG A 11 -0.67 24.45 13.04
N LEU A 12 -1.17 25.27 13.95
CA LEU A 12 -0.98 25.05 15.40
C LEU A 12 -1.40 23.61 15.70
N LEU A 13 -0.43 22.79 16.12
CA LEU A 13 -0.68 21.52 16.80
C LEU A 13 -1.37 21.89 18.12
N ALA A 14 -2.69 22.06 18.08
CA ALA A 14 -3.49 22.12 19.28
C ALA A 14 -3.27 20.80 20.02
N SER A 15 -2.55 20.93 21.13
CA SER A 15 -2.20 19.91 22.10
C SER A 15 -3.33 18.91 22.35
N SER A 16 -3.05 17.64 22.14
CA SER A 16 -3.61 16.56 22.94
C SER A 16 -2.45 15.70 23.41
N THR A 17 -1.92 16.13 24.53
CA THR A 17 -0.99 15.44 25.40
C THR A 17 -1.62 14.14 25.88
N HIS A 18 -1.24 13.00 25.31
CA HIS A 18 -1.15 11.74 26.05
C HIS A 18 -0.01 10.92 25.46
N GLY A 19 1.13 10.97 26.16
CA GLY A 19 2.26 10.11 25.89
C GLY A 19 1.94 8.68 26.29
N HIS A 20 1.77 7.81 25.31
CA HIS A 20 2.10 6.41 25.46
C HIS A 20 3.28 6.11 24.53
N GLY A 21 4.47 6.10 25.14
CA GLY A 21 5.68 5.59 24.52
C GLY A 21 5.53 4.09 24.30
N HIS A 22 4.95 3.69 23.18
CA HIS A 22 5.11 2.34 22.67
C HIS A 22 6.48 2.26 22.02
N THR A 23 7.46 1.77 22.77
CA THR A 23 8.66 1.17 22.20
C THR A 23 8.23 0.11 21.17
N PRO A 24 8.61 0.21 19.88
CA PRO A 24 8.26 -0.83 18.93
C PRO A 24 9.01 -2.10 19.32
N SER A 25 8.27 -3.11 19.75
CA SER A 25 8.80 -4.43 20.09
C SER A 25 9.37 -5.09 18.82
N ARG A 26 10.64 -4.80 18.54
CA ARG A 26 11.40 -5.26 17.35
C ARG A 26 11.44 -6.78 17.14
N VAL A 27 10.95 -7.58 18.09
CA VAL A 27 11.15 -9.04 18.13
C VAL A 27 9.87 -9.84 17.85
N SER A 28 8.69 -9.21 17.84
CA SER A 28 7.44 -9.88 17.41
C SER A 28 7.22 -9.84 15.88
N LEU A 29 7.99 -9.01 15.17
CA LEU A 29 7.91 -8.70 13.73
C LEU A 29 7.96 -9.92 12.79
N PHE A 30 8.57 -11.02 13.22
CA PHE A 30 8.87 -12.17 12.35
C PHE A 30 8.14 -13.46 12.75
N ARG A 31 7.43 -13.46 13.89
CA ARG A 31 6.94 -14.71 14.47
C ARG A 31 5.61 -15.17 13.89
N GLU A 32 4.93 -14.29 13.15
CA GLU A 32 3.59 -14.56 12.65
C GLU A 32 3.32 -14.07 11.21
N THR A 33 4.19 -14.39 10.26
CA THR A 33 3.96 -14.24 8.80
C THR A 33 3.95 -15.59 8.09
N LEU A 34 3.11 -15.80 7.06
CA LEU A 34 3.31 -16.96 6.17
C LEU A 34 4.55 -16.58 5.34
N PHE A 35 5.69 -17.22 5.61
CA PHE A 35 6.99 -16.82 5.04
C PHE A 35 7.04 -16.74 3.51
N ALA A 36 6.03 -17.24 2.79
CA ALA A 36 5.93 -17.20 1.35
C ALA A 36 6.11 -15.78 0.75
N GLY A 37 5.45 -14.75 1.29
CA GLY A 37 5.52 -13.39 0.74
C GLY A 37 6.93 -12.77 0.83
N PRO A 38 7.54 -12.71 2.02
CA PRO A 38 8.90 -12.22 2.20
C PRO A 38 9.95 -13.04 1.46
N ILE A 39 9.84 -14.37 1.44
CA ILE A 39 10.76 -15.24 0.69
C ILE A 39 10.67 -14.95 -0.81
N LEU A 40 9.45 -14.89 -1.36
CA LEU A 40 9.26 -14.61 -2.78
C LEU A 40 9.77 -13.21 -3.16
N GLY A 41 9.50 -12.21 -2.32
CA GLY A 41 10.01 -10.84 -2.50
C GLY A 41 11.54 -10.77 -2.44
N LEU A 42 12.17 -11.52 -1.52
CA LEU A 42 13.63 -11.59 -1.41
C LEU A 42 14.24 -12.30 -2.63
N MET A 43 13.62 -13.38 -3.11
CA MET A 43 14.06 -14.06 -4.33
C MET A 43 14.00 -13.12 -5.54
N LEU A 44 12.91 -12.38 -5.72
CA LEU A 44 12.79 -11.36 -6.77
C LEU A 44 13.79 -10.22 -6.62
N PHE A 45 14.06 -9.80 -5.38
CA PHE A 45 15.08 -8.78 -5.10
C PHE A 45 16.47 -9.25 -5.52
N VAL A 46 16.88 -10.47 -5.14
CA VAL A 46 18.18 -11.04 -5.50
C VAL A 46 18.29 -11.27 -7.01
N VAL A 47 17.26 -11.85 -7.64
CA VAL A 47 17.23 -12.05 -9.09
C VAL A 47 17.29 -10.71 -9.82
N GLY A 48 16.54 -9.71 -9.36
CA GLY A 48 16.57 -8.37 -9.96
C GLY A 48 17.91 -7.69 -9.79
N LEU A 49 18.59 -7.85 -8.65
CA LEU A 49 19.94 -7.33 -8.45
C LEU A 49 20.93 -8.02 -9.42
N ALA A 50 20.82 -9.34 -9.61
CA ALA A 50 21.63 -10.07 -10.57
C ALA A 50 21.38 -9.59 -12.01
N VAL A 51 20.12 -9.41 -12.41
CA VAL A 51 19.75 -8.87 -13.72
C VAL A 51 20.30 -7.45 -13.92
N PHE A 52 20.23 -6.60 -12.89
CA PHE A 52 20.80 -5.26 -12.92
C PHE A 52 22.32 -5.29 -13.11
N ILE A 53 23.04 -6.11 -12.35
CA ILE A 53 24.50 -6.26 -12.49
C ILE A 53 24.85 -6.78 -13.88
N ILE A 54 24.14 -7.78 -14.39
CA ILE A 54 24.35 -8.32 -15.74
C ILE A 54 24.11 -7.24 -16.80
N TYR A 55 23.06 -6.43 -16.64
CA TYR A 55 22.76 -5.34 -17.55
C TYR A 55 23.90 -4.31 -17.58
N GLU A 56 24.32 -3.80 -16.42
CA GLU A 56 25.42 -2.81 -16.34
C GLU A 56 26.73 -3.36 -16.91
N VAL A 57 27.09 -4.61 -16.57
CA VAL A 57 28.30 -5.25 -17.08
C VAL A 57 28.25 -5.42 -18.61
N GLN A 58 27.10 -5.81 -19.17
CA GLN A 58 26.97 -6.00 -20.61
C GLN A 58 26.85 -4.68 -21.38
N VAL A 59 26.34 -3.63 -20.78
CA VAL A 59 26.31 -2.28 -21.38
C VAL A 59 27.70 -1.64 -21.35
N SER A 60 28.51 -1.89 -20.30
CA SER A 60 29.88 -1.37 -20.21
C SER A 60 30.91 -2.13 -21.06
N ALA A 61 30.62 -3.35 -21.51
CA ALA A 61 31.55 -4.15 -22.30
C ALA A 61 31.55 -3.72 -23.79
N GLU A 62 32.72 -3.35 -24.33
CA GLU A 62 32.92 -3.09 -25.75
C GLU A 62 32.65 -4.38 -26.57
N GLY A 63 31.51 -4.44 -27.27
CA GLY A 63 31.04 -5.62 -28.01
C GLY A 63 29.99 -6.49 -27.29
N GLY A 64 29.46 -6.01 -26.16
CA GLY A 64 28.40 -6.69 -25.42
C GLY A 64 27.11 -6.89 -26.22
N ARG A 65 26.39 -8.00 -25.97
CA ARG A 65 25.10 -8.30 -26.61
C ARG A 65 24.00 -7.43 -26.00
N LEU A 66 24.00 -6.12 -26.30
CA LEU A 66 23.06 -5.12 -25.79
C LEU A 66 21.59 -5.57 -25.93
N GLN A 67 21.24 -6.10 -27.10
CA GLN A 67 19.89 -6.62 -27.36
C GLN A 67 19.51 -7.77 -26.40
N GLN A 68 20.45 -8.68 -26.08
CA GLN A 68 20.21 -9.76 -25.13
C GLN A 68 20.05 -9.24 -23.70
N ALA A 69 20.86 -8.24 -23.30
CA ALA A 69 20.74 -7.60 -21.99
C ALA A 69 19.40 -6.86 -21.83
N LEU A 70 18.96 -6.15 -22.87
CA LEU A 70 17.65 -5.48 -22.90
C LEU A 70 16.50 -6.48 -22.80
N VAL A 71 16.53 -7.57 -23.56
CA VAL A 71 15.49 -8.61 -23.48
C VAL A 71 15.39 -9.18 -22.07
N ILE A 72 16.53 -9.56 -21.45
CA ILE A 72 16.54 -10.08 -20.07
C ILE A 72 15.97 -9.05 -19.09
N TYR A 73 16.38 -7.79 -19.22
CA TYR A 73 15.90 -6.70 -18.37
C TYR A 73 14.39 -6.47 -18.51
N TYR A 74 13.88 -6.35 -19.74
CA TYR A 74 12.46 -6.14 -20.01
C TYR A 74 11.62 -7.35 -19.59
N SER A 75 12.07 -8.58 -19.87
CA SER A 75 11.38 -9.80 -19.44
C SER A 75 11.27 -9.87 -17.91
N PHE A 76 12.36 -9.59 -17.19
CA PHE A 76 12.32 -9.54 -15.73
C PHE A 76 11.35 -8.48 -15.22
N ASN A 77 11.40 -7.26 -15.78
CA ASN A 77 10.49 -6.19 -15.38
C ASN A 77 9.03 -6.54 -15.66
N ILE A 78 8.70 -7.13 -16.81
CA ILE A 78 7.34 -7.58 -17.12
C ILE A 78 6.86 -8.62 -16.10
N ILE A 79 7.68 -9.63 -15.79
CA ILE A 79 7.33 -10.65 -14.80
C ILE A 79 7.12 -10.02 -13.41
N CYS A 80 8.04 -9.15 -12.99
CA CYS A 80 7.97 -8.47 -11.70
C CYS A 80 6.71 -7.59 -11.59
N LEU A 81 6.45 -6.74 -12.59
CA LEU A 81 5.28 -5.87 -12.64
C LEU A 81 3.98 -6.69 -12.67
N GLY A 82 3.93 -7.80 -13.42
CA GLY A 82 2.78 -8.68 -13.48
C GLY A 82 2.47 -9.34 -12.13
N LEU A 83 3.50 -9.87 -11.45
CA LEU A 83 3.35 -10.42 -10.10
C LEU A 83 2.89 -9.36 -9.10
N MET A 84 3.49 -8.18 -9.13
CA MET A 84 3.04 -7.07 -8.27
C MET A 84 1.59 -6.66 -8.57
N THR A 85 1.14 -6.77 -9.83
CA THR A 85 -0.22 -6.39 -10.24
C THR A 85 -1.21 -7.37 -9.65
N LEU A 86 -0.93 -8.67 -9.78
CA LEU A 86 -1.75 -9.73 -9.21
C LEU A 86 -1.81 -9.65 -7.68
N VAL A 87 -0.68 -9.39 -7.03
CA VAL A 87 -0.60 -9.29 -5.57
C VAL A 87 -1.31 -8.04 -5.04
N SER A 88 -1.13 -6.88 -5.67
CA SER A 88 -1.82 -5.65 -5.30
C SER A 88 -3.34 -5.75 -5.53
N LEU A 89 -3.75 -6.34 -6.66
CA LEU A 89 -5.16 -6.64 -6.93
C LEU A 89 -5.75 -7.58 -5.87
N SER A 90 -5.04 -8.67 -5.54
CA SER A 90 -5.45 -9.61 -4.49
C SER A 90 -5.61 -8.92 -3.14
N GLY A 91 -4.67 -8.05 -2.77
CA GLY A 91 -4.73 -7.24 -1.56
C GLY A 91 -5.95 -6.31 -1.53
N SER A 92 -6.22 -5.59 -2.63
CA SER A 92 -7.39 -4.71 -2.76
C SER A 92 -8.70 -5.50 -2.71
N VAL A 93 -8.75 -6.68 -3.32
CA VAL A 93 -9.92 -7.57 -3.23
C VAL A 93 -10.15 -8.03 -1.78
N ILE A 94 -9.08 -8.42 -1.06
CA ILE A 94 -9.16 -8.77 0.37
C ILE A 94 -9.69 -7.59 1.19
N TYR A 95 -9.22 -6.36 0.91
CA TYR A 95 -9.73 -5.16 1.56
C TYR A 95 -11.21 -4.92 1.28
N ARG A 96 -11.63 -5.03 0.02
CA ARG A 96 -13.03 -4.83 -0.38
C ARG A 96 -14.00 -5.83 0.27
N PHE A 97 -13.55 -7.06 0.52
CA PHE A 97 -14.34 -8.07 1.24
C PHE A 97 -14.31 -7.92 2.76
N ASP A 98 -13.35 -7.17 3.29
CA ASP A 98 -13.21 -6.95 4.72
C ASP A 98 -13.88 -5.61 5.09
N ARG A 99 -15.20 -5.69 5.26
CA ARG A 99 -16.14 -4.59 5.49
C ARG A 99 -15.94 -3.91 6.85
N ARG A 100 -14.75 -3.35 7.09
CA ARG A 100 -14.48 -2.42 8.19
C ARG A 100 -15.02 -1.04 7.81
N ALA A 101 -15.53 -0.30 8.78
CA ALA A 101 -15.95 1.08 8.57
C ALA A 101 -14.76 1.86 7.99
N MET A 102 -14.94 2.48 6.81
CA MET A 102 -13.94 3.38 6.26
C MET A 102 -13.96 4.67 7.08
N ASP A 103 -12.82 5.03 7.67
CA ASP A 103 -12.69 6.26 8.43
C ASP A 103 -12.95 7.47 7.53
N HIS A 104 -14.16 8.00 7.66
CA HIS A 104 -14.64 9.19 6.97
C HIS A 104 -14.04 10.48 7.55
N HIS A 105 -13.19 10.39 8.58
CA HIS A 105 -12.54 11.56 9.13
C HIS A 105 -11.49 12.11 8.15
N LYS A 106 -11.64 13.39 7.79
CA LYS A 106 -10.85 14.05 6.76
C LYS A 106 -9.47 14.43 7.32
N ASN A 107 -8.54 13.48 7.38
CA ASN A 107 -7.16 13.74 7.79
C ASN A 107 -6.41 14.50 6.65
N PRO A 108 -6.01 15.77 6.84
CA PRO A 108 -5.35 16.55 5.80
C PRO A 108 -3.99 15.98 5.37
N THR A 109 -3.30 15.25 6.26
CA THR A 109 -2.04 14.56 5.94
C THR A 109 -2.30 13.42 4.96
N ARG A 110 -3.35 12.61 5.19
CA ARG A 110 -3.75 11.51 4.30
C ARG A 110 -4.10 11.99 2.90
N THR A 111 -4.80 13.13 2.77
CA THR A 111 -5.10 13.73 1.46
C THR A 111 -3.84 14.22 0.75
N LEU A 112 -2.85 14.72 1.49
CA LEU A 112 -1.57 15.13 0.93
C LEU A 112 -0.78 13.93 0.39
N ASP A 113 -0.74 12.82 1.14
CA ASP A 113 -0.03 11.60 0.71
C ASP A 113 -0.65 11.01 -0.55
N VAL A 114 -1.98 10.98 -0.65
CA VAL A 114 -2.68 10.56 -1.88
C VAL A 114 -2.31 11.45 -3.08
N ALA A 115 -2.29 12.77 -2.88
CA ALA A 115 -1.95 13.72 -3.94
C ALA A 115 -0.48 13.58 -4.38
N LEU A 116 0.44 13.35 -3.44
CA LEU A 116 1.85 13.11 -3.72
C LEU A 116 2.05 11.79 -4.46
N LEU A 117 1.36 10.72 -4.04
CA LEU A 117 1.41 9.41 -4.69
C LEU A 117 0.91 9.50 -6.14
N MET A 118 -0.22 10.17 -6.37
CA MET A 118 -0.79 10.33 -7.70
C MET A 118 0.06 11.24 -8.60
N GLY A 119 0.57 12.36 -8.04
CA GLY A 119 1.47 13.26 -8.75
C GLY A 119 2.79 12.59 -9.14
N ALA A 120 3.33 11.72 -8.29
CA ALA A 120 4.53 10.94 -8.58
C ALA A 120 4.28 9.88 -9.67
N ALA A 121 3.11 9.23 -9.65
CA ALA A 121 2.74 8.24 -10.67
C ALA A 121 2.58 8.85 -12.08
N LEU A 122 2.24 10.15 -12.17
CA LEU A 122 2.03 10.85 -13.43
C LEU A 122 3.23 10.77 -14.38
N GLY A 123 4.46 10.82 -13.87
CA GLY A 123 5.66 10.71 -14.70
C GLY A 123 5.77 9.35 -15.38
N GLN A 124 5.45 8.26 -14.67
CA GLN A 124 5.47 6.91 -15.25
C GLN A 124 4.32 6.70 -16.24
N TYR A 125 3.15 7.30 -15.98
CA TYR A 125 2.05 7.31 -16.95
C TYR A 125 2.40 8.09 -18.23
N ALA A 126 3.08 9.22 -18.11
CA ALA A 126 3.54 9.99 -19.26
C ALA A 126 4.52 9.19 -20.12
N ILE A 127 5.57 8.59 -19.53
CA ILE A 127 6.52 7.73 -20.26
C ILE A 127 5.80 6.58 -20.97
N SER A 128 4.89 5.90 -20.25
CA SER A 128 4.14 4.78 -20.81
C SER A 128 3.23 5.22 -21.95
N TYR A 129 2.57 6.37 -21.83
CA TYR A 129 1.71 6.93 -22.87
C TYR A 129 2.47 7.24 -24.16
N TYR A 130 3.59 7.97 -24.05
CA TYR A 130 4.42 8.29 -25.22
C TYR A 130 5.03 7.03 -25.85
N SER A 131 5.43 6.05 -25.05
CA SER A 131 5.92 4.76 -25.56
C SER A 131 4.84 3.99 -26.32
N ILE A 132 3.60 3.95 -25.81
CA ILE A 132 2.45 3.34 -26.52
C ILE A 132 2.20 4.04 -27.85
N VAL A 133 2.20 5.38 -27.87
CA VAL A 133 1.97 6.16 -29.11
C VAL A 133 3.07 5.88 -30.14
N ALA A 134 4.35 5.85 -29.73
CA ALA A 134 5.45 5.54 -30.63
C ALA A 134 5.33 4.13 -31.25
N VAL A 135 4.94 3.12 -30.46
CA VAL A 135 4.80 1.75 -30.96
C VAL A 135 3.58 1.59 -31.87
N VAL A 136 2.43 2.20 -31.52
CA VAL A 136 1.18 2.06 -32.28
C VAL A 136 1.21 2.84 -33.60
N VAL A 137 1.81 4.03 -33.61
CA VAL A 137 1.87 4.91 -34.78
C VAL A 137 3.10 4.63 -35.65
N GLY A 138 4.18 4.13 -35.04
CA GLY A 138 5.38 3.70 -35.77
C GLY A 138 5.15 2.44 -36.62
N THR A 139 6.22 1.72 -36.94
CA THR A 139 6.16 0.43 -37.65
C THR A 139 6.35 -0.74 -36.68
N PRO A 140 5.27 -1.25 -36.05
CA PRO A 140 5.35 -2.37 -35.13
C PRO A 140 5.47 -3.69 -35.91
N ARG A 141 6.70 -4.14 -36.19
CA ARG A 141 6.92 -5.50 -36.70
C ARG A 141 7.94 -6.32 -35.90
N ASP A 142 8.58 -5.72 -34.90
CA ASP A 142 9.61 -6.38 -34.13
C ASP A 142 9.13 -6.82 -32.75
N LEU A 143 9.63 -7.98 -32.29
CA LEU A 143 9.37 -8.55 -30.96
C LEU A 143 9.64 -7.54 -29.84
N LEU A 144 10.64 -6.67 -30.01
CA LEU A 144 10.99 -5.62 -29.05
C LEU A 144 9.88 -4.57 -28.91
N GLY A 145 9.23 -4.20 -30.02
CA GLY A 145 8.09 -3.27 -30.00
C GLY A 145 6.89 -3.86 -29.25
N ALA A 146 6.59 -5.15 -29.46
CA ALA A 146 5.53 -5.84 -28.72
C ALA A 146 5.84 -5.97 -27.22
N LEU A 147 7.09 -6.30 -26.87
CA LEU A 147 7.55 -6.33 -25.47
C LEU A 147 7.46 -4.97 -24.81
N ASN A 148 7.82 -3.90 -25.53
CA ASN A 148 7.75 -2.53 -25.03
C ASN A 148 6.30 -2.10 -24.78
N LEU A 149 5.39 -2.39 -25.72
CA LEU A 149 3.97 -2.13 -25.55
C LEU A 149 3.39 -2.89 -24.35
N ALA A 150 3.73 -4.18 -24.21
CA ALA A 150 3.30 -4.99 -23.07
C ALA A 150 3.84 -4.41 -21.75
N HIS A 151 5.11 -3.99 -21.72
CA HIS A 151 5.73 -3.34 -20.57
C HIS A 151 5.02 -2.02 -20.21
N ALA A 152 4.74 -1.15 -21.18
CA ALA A 152 4.06 0.13 -20.96
C ALA A 152 2.63 -0.06 -20.40
N LEU A 153 1.86 -1.01 -20.96
CA LEU A 153 0.52 -1.33 -20.46
C LEU A 153 0.57 -1.92 -19.05
N LEU A 154 1.51 -2.82 -18.80
CA LEU A 154 1.67 -3.44 -17.49
C LEU A 154 2.18 -2.46 -16.43
N MET A 155 3.00 -1.48 -16.82
CA MET A 155 3.39 -0.36 -15.96
C MET A 155 2.19 0.46 -15.52
N ILE A 156 1.28 0.80 -16.44
CA ILE A 156 0.03 1.52 -16.12
C ILE A 156 -0.84 0.68 -15.18
N ALA A 157 -1.06 -0.60 -15.50
CA ALA A 157 -1.85 -1.50 -14.66
C ALA A 157 -1.24 -1.62 -13.26
N GLN A 158 0.06 -1.83 -13.17
CA GLN A 158 0.74 -1.98 -11.89
C GLN A 158 0.60 -0.73 -11.01
N HIS A 159 0.87 0.46 -11.56
CA HIS A 159 0.77 1.70 -10.77
C HIS A 159 -0.67 2.01 -10.36
N THR A 160 -1.66 1.69 -11.20
CA THR A 160 -3.08 1.90 -10.85
C THR A 160 -3.52 0.97 -9.73
N PHE A 161 -3.30 -0.35 -9.84
CA PHE A 161 -3.69 -1.30 -8.79
C PHE A 161 -2.91 -1.10 -7.48
N GLN A 162 -1.61 -0.77 -7.57
CA GLN A 162 -0.80 -0.44 -6.40
C GLN A 162 -1.26 0.85 -5.71
N ASN A 163 -1.64 1.88 -6.48
CA ASN A 163 -2.20 3.10 -5.91
C ASN A 163 -3.52 2.83 -5.20
N VAL A 164 -4.42 2.06 -5.82
CA VAL A 164 -5.68 1.66 -5.17
C VAL A 164 -5.39 0.93 -3.86
N PHE A 165 -4.50 -0.06 -3.87
CA PHE A 165 -4.11 -0.82 -2.68
C PHE A 165 -3.54 0.08 -1.57
N ILE A 166 -2.60 0.98 -1.90
CA ILE A 166 -1.98 1.89 -0.93
C ILE A 166 -3.02 2.88 -0.39
N ILE A 167 -3.87 3.46 -1.24
CA ILE A 167 -4.89 4.42 -0.81
C ILE A 167 -5.91 3.73 0.10
N GLU A 168 -6.41 2.56 -0.29
CA GLU A 168 -7.41 1.80 0.48
C GLU A 168 -6.84 1.35 1.83
N SER A 169 -5.58 0.91 1.85
CA SER A 169 -4.90 0.51 3.09
C SER A 169 -4.62 1.68 4.04
N LEU A 170 -4.24 2.86 3.51
CA LEU A 170 -4.05 4.08 4.31
C LEU A 170 -5.36 4.72 4.80
N HIS A 171 -6.48 4.43 4.13
CA HIS A 171 -7.81 4.96 4.51
C HIS A 171 -8.53 4.12 5.56
N ARG A 172 -7.93 3.00 5.96
CA ARG A 172 -8.52 2.09 6.92
C ARG A 172 -8.30 2.57 8.35
N GLY A 173 -9.35 2.54 9.16
CA GLY A 173 -9.22 2.84 10.58
C GLY A 173 -8.35 1.83 11.31
N PRO A 174 -7.71 2.24 12.43
CA PRO A 174 -6.91 1.33 13.25
C PRO A 174 -7.73 0.09 13.59
N PRO A 175 -7.10 -1.10 13.74
CA PRO A 175 -7.82 -2.28 14.19
C PRO A 175 -8.55 -1.88 15.47
N GLY A 176 -9.88 -1.86 15.43
CA GLY A 176 -10.68 -1.54 16.59
C GLY A 176 -10.16 -2.40 17.72
N ALA A 177 -9.76 -1.76 18.82
CA ALA A 177 -9.68 -2.47 20.08
C ALA A 177 -11.01 -3.21 20.18
N GLU A 178 -10.95 -4.52 20.38
CA GLU A 178 -12.13 -5.25 20.81
C GLU A 178 -12.78 -4.42 21.92
N PRO A 179 -14.12 -4.30 21.97
CA PRO A 179 -14.76 -3.61 23.06
C PRO A 179 -14.40 -4.38 24.33
N HIS A 180 -13.32 -3.97 25.00
CA HIS A 180 -13.19 -4.18 26.42
C HIS A 180 -14.47 -3.63 27.00
N ASP A 181 -15.22 -4.49 27.69
CA ASP A 181 -16.46 -4.19 28.39
C ASP A 181 -16.39 -2.85 29.12
N THR A 182 -16.68 -1.77 28.40
CA THR A 182 -17.06 -0.50 28.97
C THR A 182 -18.57 -0.56 29.03
N THR A 183 -19.05 -0.98 30.21
CA THR A 183 -20.30 -0.57 30.86
C THR A 183 -21.19 0.32 29.99
N PRO A 184 -22.47 -0.03 29.76
CA PRO A 184 -23.35 0.75 28.90
C PRO A 184 -23.51 2.17 29.45
N LYS A 185 -22.98 3.18 28.74
CA LYS A 185 -23.46 4.54 28.92
C LYS A 185 -24.71 4.71 28.07
N GLU A 186 -25.84 4.80 28.79
CA GLU A 186 -27.16 5.11 28.25
C GLU A 186 -27.12 6.39 27.38
N PRO A 187 -27.92 6.46 26.31
CA PRO A 187 -28.01 7.66 25.49
C PRO A 187 -28.81 8.76 26.21
N CYS A 188 -28.14 9.87 26.52
CA CYS A 188 -28.75 11.10 27.00
C CYS A 188 -29.94 11.52 26.12
N HIS A 189 -31.16 11.28 26.61
CA HIS A 189 -32.37 11.94 26.11
C HIS A 189 -32.75 13.07 27.04
N GLY A 190 -32.75 14.28 26.47
CA GLY A 190 -33.67 15.39 26.72
C GLY A 190 -34.15 15.68 28.15
N LEU A 191 -33.60 16.77 28.70
CA LEU A 191 -34.31 17.80 29.48
C LEU A 191 -35.76 17.48 29.86
N THR A 192 -36.01 17.05 31.10
CA THR A 192 -37.27 17.32 31.80
C THR A 192 -36.97 17.42 33.30
N PHE A 193 -37.07 18.63 33.84
CA PHE A 193 -37.10 18.87 35.29
C PHE A 193 -38.35 18.18 35.86
N ALA A 194 -38.17 17.22 36.77
CA ALA A 194 -39.21 16.77 37.68
C ALA A 194 -38.61 16.65 39.09
N ASN A 195 -39.28 17.33 40.02
CA ASN A 195 -38.88 17.61 41.38
C ASN A 195 -38.83 16.33 42.24
N LEU A 196 -37.73 16.13 42.97
CA LEU A 196 -37.43 14.93 43.77
C LEU A 196 -38.01 14.96 45.20
N ASP A 197 -39.06 15.75 45.45
CA ASP A 197 -39.68 15.90 46.78
C ASP A 197 -41.14 15.42 46.88
N ALA A 198 -41.65 14.68 45.88
CA ALA A 198 -43.02 14.17 45.90
C ALA A 198 -43.10 12.66 45.64
N LEU A 199 -42.69 11.85 46.63
CA LEU A 199 -43.30 10.53 46.92
C LEU A 199 -42.75 9.92 48.23
N HIS A 200 -42.72 10.70 49.32
CA HIS A 200 -42.85 10.12 50.65
C HIS A 200 -44.35 9.90 50.91
N THR A 201 -44.82 8.65 50.87
CA THR A 201 -45.92 8.08 51.71
C THR A 201 -46.43 6.74 51.12
N LEU A 202 -46.05 5.62 51.73
CA LEU A 202 -46.91 4.56 52.31
C LEU A 202 -46.16 3.19 52.45
N PRO A 203 -46.55 2.32 53.41
CA PRO A 203 -45.62 1.45 54.16
C PRO A 203 -45.88 -0.08 54.11
N GLY A 204 -44.85 -0.89 54.48
CA GLY A 204 -44.89 -2.27 55.03
C GLY A 204 -45.02 -3.44 54.03
N CYS A 205 -44.34 -4.60 54.07
CA CYS A 205 -43.46 -5.36 54.99
C CYS A 205 -42.76 -6.51 54.15
N PRO A 206 -42.10 -7.55 54.72
CA PRO A 206 -40.67 -7.71 55.10
C PRO A 206 -39.88 -8.78 54.26
N PRO A 207 -38.59 -9.08 54.54
CA PRO A 207 -37.67 -9.81 53.63
C PRO A 207 -37.45 -11.29 54.00
N THR A 208 -37.08 -12.17 53.03
CA THR A 208 -36.39 -13.48 53.26
C THR A 208 -35.86 -14.10 51.93
N PRO A 209 -34.95 -15.13 51.92
CA PRO A 209 -33.65 -15.02 51.25
C PRO A 209 -33.36 -16.06 50.14
N ARG A 210 -32.29 -15.80 49.36
CA ARG A 210 -31.43 -16.68 48.51
C ARG A 210 -32.06 -17.90 47.79
N LEU A 211 -31.88 -17.93 46.47
CA LEU A 211 -31.56 -19.18 45.76
C LEU A 211 -30.44 -18.94 44.73
N VAL A 212 -29.32 -19.64 44.91
CA VAL A 212 -28.23 -19.80 43.96
C VAL A 212 -28.73 -20.66 42.80
N GLY A 213 -28.53 -20.20 41.56
CA GLY A 213 -28.96 -20.92 40.36
C GLY A 213 -28.20 -20.48 39.12
N THR A 214 -27.08 -21.17 38.88
CA THR A 214 -26.57 -21.67 37.59
C THR A 214 -26.64 -20.76 36.35
N ASN A 215 -25.46 -20.36 35.85
CA ASN A 215 -25.22 -19.79 34.53
C ASN A 215 -25.96 -20.54 33.40
N PRO A 216 -26.64 -19.85 32.48
CA PRO A 216 -26.75 -20.30 31.11
C PRO A 216 -25.68 -19.57 30.28
N VAL A 217 -24.64 -20.30 29.87
CA VAL A 217 -23.73 -19.89 28.79
C VAL A 217 -24.59 -19.57 27.57
N GLY A 218 -24.67 -18.29 27.22
CA GLY A 218 -25.49 -17.82 26.11
C GLY A 218 -24.92 -18.27 24.75
N PRO A 219 -25.74 -18.40 23.70
CA PRO A 219 -25.29 -18.74 22.33
C PRO A 219 -24.33 -17.71 21.70
N GLN A 220 -24.00 -16.64 22.41
CA GLN A 220 -23.30 -15.45 21.92
C GLN A 220 -21.77 -15.63 21.91
N GLU A 221 -21.21 -16.43 22.83
CA GLU A 221 -19.78 -16.78 22.82
C GLU A 221 -19.44 -17.75 21.68
N ALA A 222 -20.34 -18.68 21.33
CA ALA A 222 -20.14 -19.63 20.23
C ALA A 222 -20.09 -18.94 18.85
N VAL A 223 -20.82 -17.83 18.68
CA VAL A 223 -20.79 -17.03 17.44
C VAL A 223 -19.54 -16.14 17.37
N ALA A 224 -19.04 -15.65 18.51
CA ALA A 224 -17.79 -14.90 18.59
C ALA A 224 -16.57 -15.76 18.20
N ILE A 225 -16.55 -17.03 18.61
CA ILE A 225 -15.47 -17.98 18.31
C ILE A 225 -15.42 -18.39 16.83
N LEU A 226 -16.53 -18.29 16.07
CA LEU A 226 -16.56 -18.56 14.63
C LEU A 226 -16.16 -17.36 13.76
N LEU A 227 -16.27 -16.13 14.27
CA LEU A 227 -15.85 -14.90 13.54
C LEU A 227 -14.40 -14.49 13.82
N ALA A 228 -13.88 -14.76 15.02
CA ALA A 228 -12.50 -14.47 15.42
C ALA A 228 -11.40 -15.08 14.52
N PRO A 229 -11.52 -16.30 13.94
CA PRO A 229 -10.46 -16.90 13.13
C PRO A 229 -10.25 -16.14 11.81
N ARG A 230 -11.30 -15.49 11.29
CA ARG A 230 -11.28 -14.86 9.96
C ARG A 230 -10.47 -13.57 9.89
N GLY A 231 -10.32 -12.86 11.01
CA GLY A 231 -9.54 -11.61 11.05
C GLY A 231 -8.03 -11.84 11.00
N HIS A 232 -7.55 -12.88 11.69
CA HIS A 232 -6.11 -13.16 11.86
C HIS A 232 -5.42 -13.56 10.56
N TRP A 233 -6.00 -14.47 9.76
CA TRP A 233 -5.39 -14.88 8.48
C TRP A 233 -5.37 -13.76 7.45
N ARG A 234 -6.39 -12.90 7.42
CA ARG A 234 -6.44 -11.72 6.52
C ARG A 234 -5.35 -10.74 6.87
N ARG A 235 -5.22 -10.44 8.17
CA ARG A 235 -4.18 -9.57 8.72
C ARG A 235 -2.78 -10.08 8.36
N ARG A 236 -2.55 -11.38 8.50
CA ARG A 236 -1.30 -12.05 8.14
C ARG A 236 -1.02 -12.01 6.63
N CYS A 237 -2.02 -12.31 5.82
CA CYS A 237 -1.91 -12.23 4.36
C CYS A 237 -1.58 -10.81 3.88
N LEU A 238 -2.21 -9.78 4.46
CA LEU A 238 -1.92 -8.38 4.15
C LEU A 238 -0.48 -7.99 4.53
N LYS A 239 0.05 -8.48 5.66
CA LYS A 239 1.46 -8.30 6.02
C LYS A 239 2.40 -8.91 4.99
N ASP A 240 2.12 -10.13 4.56
CA ASP A 240 2.94 -10.84 3.57
C ASP A 240 2.90 -10.15 2.20
N ILE A 241 1.72 -9.67 1.78
CA ILE A 241 1.51 -8.87 0.57
C ILE A 241 2.31 -7.56 0.65
N SER A 242 2.22 -6.83 1.77
CA SER A 242 2.91 -5.56 1.95
C SER A 242 4.43 -5.72 1.93
N LEU A 243 4.99 -6.75 2.58
CA LEU A 243 6.42 -7.03 2.55
C LEU A 243 6.91 -7.44 1.15
N PHE A 244 6.14 -8.28 0.45
CA PHE A 244 6.45 -8.63 -0.94
C PHE A 244 6.49 -7.38 -1.83
N LEU A 245 5.44 -6.55 -1.79
CA LEU A 245 5.37 -5.32 -2.58
C LEU A 245 6.46 -4.32 -2.20
N LEU A 246 6.84 -4.25 -0.92
CA LEU A 246 7.93 -3.41 -0.45
C LEU A 246 9.25 -3.82 -1.10
N LEU A 247 9.63 -5.10 -1.01
CA LEU A 247 10.88 -5.60 -1.60
C LEU A 247 10.92 -5.40 -3.12
N CYS A 248 9.80 -5.66 -3.81
CA CYS A 248 9.68 -5.44 -5.24
C CYS A 248 9.80 -3.94 -5.62
N ASN A 249 9.23 -3.02 -4.84
CA ASN A 249 9.43 -1.59 -5.09
C ASN A 249 10.86 -1.14 -4.82
N VAL A 250 11.55 -1.72 -3.83
CA VAL A 250 12.96 -1.38 -3.55
C VAL A 250 13.84 -1.77 -4.75
N ILE A 251 13.68 -2.98 -5.31
CA ILE A 251 14.49 -3.37 -6.47
C ILE A 251 14.18 -2.51 -7.71
N LEU A 252 12.89 -2.22 -7.97
CA LEU A 252 12.48 -1.34 -9.07
C LEU A 252 12.82 0.13 -8.83
N TRP A 253 13.14 0.53 -7.61
CA TRP A 253 13.68 1.85 -7.27
C TRP A 253 15.19 1.92 -7.54
N ILE A 254 15.93 0.88 -7.13
CA ILE A 254 17.39 0.79 -7.29
C ILE A 254 17.78 0.81 -8.78
N MET A 255 17.12 0.00 -9.61
CA MET A 255 17.46 -0.11 -11.04
C MET A 255 17.59 1.25 -11.76
N PRO A 256 16.53 2.10 -11.81
CA PRO A 256 16.63 3.41 -12.46
C PRO A 256 17.49 4.41 -11.69
N ALA A 257 17.63 4.27 -10.37
CA ALA A 257 18.44 5.18 -9.54
C ALA A 257 19.94 5.04 -9.83
N PHE A 258 20.41 3.82 -10.11
CA PHE A 258 21.81 3.53 -10.44
C PHE A 258 22.13 3.56 -11.93
N GLY A 259 21.20 4.07 -12.76
CA GLY A 259 21.51 4.40 -14.15
C GLY A 259 21.08 3.38 -15.19
N ALA A 260 20.41 2.27 -14.82
CA ALA A 260 19.80 1.40 -15.82
C ALA A 260 18.63 2.14 -16.49
N ARG A 261 18.90 2.71 -17.66
CA ARG A 261 17.93 3.47 -18.46
C ARG A 261 17.70 2.78 -19.80
N PRO A 262 16.96 1.66 -19.81
CA PRO A 262 16.65 0.94 -21.05
C PRO A 262 15.92 1.82 -22.07
N HIS A 263 15.20 2.85 -21.61
CA HIS A 263 14.51 3.84 -22.44
C HIS A 263 15.44 4.61 -23.40
N PHE A 264 16.73 4.77 -23.07
CA PHE A 264 17.70 5.41 -23.98
C PHE A 264 18.40 4.40 -24.89
N SER A 265 18.38 3.12 -24.52
CA SER A 265 18.94 2.03 -25.31
C SER A 265 17.93 1.48 -26.33
N ASN A 266 16.64 1.71 -26.12
CA ASN A 266 15.60 1.36 -27.07
C ASN A 266 15.54 2.41 -28.19
N THR A 267 15.73 1.98 -29.43
CA THR A 267 15.74 2.88 -30.59
C THR A 267 14.33 3.28 -31.01
N VAL A 268 13.30 2.51 -30.65
CA VAL A 268 11.91 2.73 -31.11
C VAL A 268 11.40 4.13 -30.76
N GLU A 269 11.52 4.56 -29.51
CA GLU A 269 11.06 5.90 -29.10
C GLU A 269 11.98 7.02 -29.57
N VAL A 270 13.28 6.75 -29.66
CA VAL A 270 14.29 7.71 -30.12
C VAL A 270 14.12 8.01 -31.61
N ASP A 271 13.87 6.99 -32.43
CA ASP A 271 13.67 7.12 -33.87
C ASP A 271 12.34 7.83 -34.19
N PHE A 272 11.31 7.64 -33.36
CA PHE A 272 10.00 8.27 -33.56
C PHE A 272 9.95 9.74 -33.11
N TYR A 273 10.42 10.05 -31.90
CA TYR A 273 10.34 11.40 -31.33
C TYR A 273 11.60 12.24 -31.55
N GLY A 274 12.71 11.62 -31.93
CA GLY A 274 14.03 12.23 -31.90
C GLY A 274 14.64 12.24 -30.50
N TYR A 275 15.97 12.10 -30.44
CA TYR A 275 16.72 12.02 -29.18
C TYR A 275 16.42 13.17 -28.21
N SER A 276 16.39 14.41 -28.69
CA SER A 276 16.22 15.59 -27.84
C SER A 276 14.86 15.62 -27.12
N LEU A 277 13.77 15.30 -27.83
CA LEU A 277 12.43 15.32 -27.25
C LEU A 277 12.24 14.15 -26.29
N TRP A 278 12.68 12.95 -26.69
CA TRP A 278 12.60 11.77 -25.83
C TRP A 278 13.44 11.93 -24.56
N ALA A 279 14.66 12.47 -24.69
CA ALA A 279 15.52 12.76 -23.54
C ALA A 279 14.88 13.78 -22.60
N ALA A 280 14.20 14.82 -23.11
CA ALA A 280 13.49 15.76 -22.27
C ALA A 280 12.36 15.08 -21.49
N ILE A 281 11.52 14.26 -22.15
CA ILE A 281 10.42 13.53 -21.53
C ILE A 281 10.95 12.60 -20.42
N VAL A 282 11.94 11.76 -20.74
CA VAL A 282 12.51 10.80 -19.80
C VAL A 282 13.19 11.51 -18.62
N ASN A 283 13.98 12.57 -18.86
CA ASN A 283 14.65 13.28 -17.78
C ASN A 283 13.69 14.05 -16.86
N ILE A 284 12.54 14.50 -17.37
CA ILE A 284 11.49 15.08 -16.54
C ILE A 284 10.75 13.99 -15.76
N CYS A 285 10.38 12.89 -16.40
CA CYS A 285 9.45 11.91 -15.85
C CYS A 285 10.10 10.79 -15.00
N LEU A 286 11.36 10.45 -15.28
CA LEU A 286 12.09 9.41 -14.55
C LEU A 286 12.26 9.75 -13.06
N PRO A 287 12.63 10.99 -12.66
CA PRO A 287 12.69 11.38 -11.25
C PRO A 287 11.35 11.22 -10.52
N PHE A 288 10.22 11.50 -11.18
CA PHE A 288 8.90 11.26 -10.59
C PHE A 288 8.65 9.78 -10.34
N GLY A 289 9.09 8.90 -11.24
CA GLY A 289 9.02 7.44 -11.03
C GLY A 289 9.89 6.96 -9.87
N ILE A 290 11.11 7.48 -9.74
CA ILE A 290 12.00 7.17 -8.61
C ILE A 290 11.35 7.64 -7.30
N PHE A 291 10.81 8.86 -7.28
CA PHE A 291 10.11 9.41 -6.12
C PHE A 291 8.84 8.61 -5.79
N TYR A 292 8.10 8.16 -6.80
CA TYR A 292 6.94 7.29 -6.62
C TYR A 292 7.32 5.99 -5.90
N ARG A 293 8.35 5.29 -6.36
CA ARG A 293 8.79 4.03 -5.75
C ARG A 293 9.25 4.23 -4.31
N MET A 294 9.98 5.31 -4.03
CA MET A 294 10.37 5.69 -2.67
C MET A 294 9.17 5.94 -1.76
N HIS A 295 8.19 6.72 -2.23
CA HIS A 295 7.00 7.02 -1.47
C HIS A 295 6.16 5.75 -1.24
N ALA A 296 6.00 4.92 -2.27
CA ALA A 296 5.31 3.64 -2.17
C ALA A 296 5.96 2.69 -1.16
N VAL A 297 7.31 2.61 -1.09
CA VAL A 297 8.03 1.84 -0.06
C VAL A 297 7.68 2.35 1.34
N SER A 298 7.68 3.66 1.55
CA SER A 298 7.32 4.27 2.83
C SER A 298 5.86 3.96 3.22
N SER A 299 4.92 4.14 2.30
CA SER A 299 3.50 3.85 2.55
C SER A 299 3.26 2.37 2.81
N LEU A 300 3.92 1.47 2.08
CA LEU A 300 3.80 0.02 2.30
C LEU A 300 4.40 -0.42 3.65
N LEU A 301 5.46 0.23 4.10
CA LEU A 301 6.02 0.00 5.43
C LEU A 301 5.04 0.42 6.53
N GLU A 302 4.41 1.58 6.39
CA GLU A 302 3.37 2.05 7.30
C GLU A 302 2.20 1.07 7.34
N VAL A 303 1.73 0.61 6.18
CA VAL A 303 0.65 -0.38 6.07
C VAL A 303 1.04 -1.70 6.75
N TYR A 304 2.28 -2.15 6.60
CA TYR A 304 2.78 -3.37 7.26
C TYR A 304 2.81 -3.23 8.79
N VAL A 305 3.16 -2.07 9.32
CA VAL A 305 3.18 -1.79 10.77
C VAL A 305 1.76 -1.66 11.34
N LEU A 306 0.84 -1.04 10.60
CA LEU A 306 -0.56 -0.86 11.01
C LEU A 306 -1.42 -2.12 10.83
N SER A 307 -1.05 -2.97 9.87
CA SER A 307 -1.66 -4.28 9.65
C SER A 307 -1.25 -5.28 10.72
#